data_AF-A0A7V7BYN4-F1
#
_entry.id   AF-A0A7V7BYN4-F1
#
_cell.length_a   1.000
_cell.length_b   1.000
_cell.length_c   1.000
_cell.angle_alpha   90.00
_cell.angle_beta   90.00
_cell.angle_gamma   90.00
#
_symmetry.space_group_name_H-M   'P 1'
#
loop_
_entity.id
_entity.type
_entity.pdbx_description
1 polymer ?
#
loop_
_entity_poly.entity_id
_entity_poly.type
_entity_poly.pdbx_seq_one_letter_code
_entity_poly.pdbx_strand_id
1 'polypeptide(L)'
;MKNGDDKRVEEVFVLLYSAAKWGILSLLAGLIVGGAASVFLLLLEGSVSFVGGLPFWRILLLPLGLLASAFLIKTFAPEAHGHGTEKVIEAVHCKEGYIPLKVVPVKLAATITTLASGGSAGKEGPCAQIGGGLMS
;
A
#
# COMPACT_ATOMS: atom_id res chain seq x y z
N MET A 1 -12.14 49.45 18.97
CA MET A 1 -12.87 48.16 18.95
C MET A 1 -12.97 47.50 17.56
N LYS A 2 -12.46 48.08 16.46
CA LYS A 2 -12.47 47.45 15.11
C LYS A 2 -11.46 46.30 14.90
N ASN A 3 -10.44 46.19 15.76
CA ASN A 3 -9.28 45.30 15.54
C ASN A 3 -9.54 43.79 15.79
N GLY A 4 -10.74 43.42 16.26
CA GLY A 4 -11.11 42.04 16.62
C GLY A 4 -11.84 41.28 15.51
N ASP A 5 -12.67 41.97 14.72
CA ASP A 5 -13.40 41.36 13.60
C ASP A 5 -12.47 41.05 12.43
N ASP A 6 -11.53 41.96 12.11
CA ASP A 6 -10.55 41.79 11.02
C ASP A 6 -9.65 40.55 11.23
N LYS A 7 -9.23 40.28 12.48
CA LYS A 7 -8.45 39.07 12.80
C LYS A 7 -9.24 37.78 12.64
N ARG A 8 -10.54 37.81 12.94
CA ARG A 8 -11.42 36.64 12.84
C ARG A 8 -11.69 36.28 11.37
N VAL A 9 -11.84 37.27 10.48
CA VAL A 9 -11.96 37.00 9.04
C VAL A 9 -10.66 36.47 8.45
N GLU A 10 -9.50 36.96 8.91
CA GLU A 10 -8.19 36.42 8.50
C GLU A 10 -8.01 34.96 8.94
N GLU A 11 -8.32 34.63 10.20
CA GLU A 11 -8.25 33.24 10.71
C GLU A 11 -9.15 32.29 9.93
N VAL A 12 -10.40 32.70 9.67
CA VAL A 12 -11.34 31.92 8.85
C VAL A 12 -10.79 31.70 7.45
N PHE A 13 -10.21 32.73 6.84
CA PHE A 13 -9.62 32.63 5.51
C PHE A 13 -8.42 31.67 5.47
N VAL A 14 -7.55 31.72 6.48
CA VAL A 14 -6.39 30.81 6.62
C VAL A 14 -6.83 29.36 6.81
N LEU A 15 -7.85 29.12 7.63
CA LEU A 15 -8.40 27.78 7.84
C LEU A 15 -9.08 27.25 6.58
N LEU A 16 -9.87 28.08 5.90
CA LEU A 16 -10.53 27.71 4.64
C LEU A 16 -9.51 27.39 3.55
N TYR A 17 -8.48 28.21 3.41
CA TYR A 17 -7.37 27.99 2.49
C TYR A 17 -6.63 26.68 2.81
N SER A 18 -6.32 26.45 4.09
CA SER A 18 -5.64 25.22 4.52
C SER A 18 -6.48 23.98 4.23
N ALA A 19 -7.79 24.02 4.56
CA ALA A 19 -8.71 22.93 4.28
C ALA A 19 -8.81 22.64 2.78
N ALA A 20 -8.93 23.68 1.94
CA ALA A 20 -8.95 23.55 0.49
C ALA A 20 -7.64 22.95 -0.05
N LYS A 21 -6.49 23.45 0.42
CA LYS A 21 -5.16 22.93 0.05
C LYS A 21 -5.02 21.45 0.39
N TRP A 22 -5.30 21.05 1.63
CA TRP A 22 -5.19 19.65 2.06
C TRP A 22 -6.24 18.76 1.39
N GLY A 23 -7.43 19.29 1.10
CA GLY A 23 -8.48 18.58 0.37
C GLY A 23 -8.08 18.25 -1.07
N ILE A 24 -7.44 19.19 -1.78
CA ILE A 24 -6.92 18.93 -3.14
C ILE A 24 -5.80 17.90 -3.10
N LEU A 25 -4.86 18.02 -2.14
CA LEU A 25 -3.75 17.08 -2.00
C LEU A 25 -4.22 15.67 -1.66
N SER A 26 -5.20 15.52 -0.76
CA SER A 26 -5.75 14.20 -0.40
C SER A 26 -6.52 13.56 -1.55
N LEU A 27 -7.21 14.35 -2.37
CA LEU A 27 -7.89 13.86 -3.57
C LEU A 27 -6.90 13.33 -4.61
N LEU A 28 -5.80 14.06 -4.86
CA LEU A 28 -4.73 13.62 -5.74
C LEU A 28 -4.05 12.35 -5.21
N ALA A 29 -3.72 12.33 -3.91
CA ALA A 29 -3.15 11.16 -3.25
C ALA A 29 -4.07 9.94 -3.37
N GLY A 30 -5.37 10.11 -3.11
CA GLY A 30 -6.38 9.05 -3.24
C GLY A 30 -6.49 8.50 -4.66
N LEU A 31 -6.40 9.36 -5.68
CA LEU A 31 -6.46 8.94 -7.08
C LEU A 31 -5.22 8.12 -7.48
N ILE A 32 -4.03 8.54 -7.04
CA ILE A 32 -2.77 7.83 -7.32
C ILE A 32 -2.73 6.49 -6.59
N VAL A 33 -3.00 6.49 -5.28
CA VAL A 33 -2.96 5.28 -4.44
C VAL A 33 -4.07 4.32 -4.87
N GLY A 34 -5.29 4.82 -5.10
CA GLY A 34 -6.42 4.03 -5.59
C GLY A 34 -6.14 3.40 -6.96
N GLY A 35 -5.53 4.15 -7.88
CA GLY A 35 -5.10 3.62 -9.17
C GLY A 35 -4.06 2.51 -9.03
N ALA A 36 -3.01 2.73 -8.24
CA ALA A 36 -1.97 1.73 -7.99
C ALA A 36 -2.50 0.47 -7.29
N ALA A 37 -3.35 0.63 -6.28
CA ALA A 37 -4.02 -0.48 -5.60
C ALA A 37 -4.95 -1.25 -6.54
N SER A 38 -5.67 -0.56 -7.43
CA SER A 38 -6.55 -1.21 -8.42
C SER A 38 -5.75 -2.07 -9.39
N VAL A 39 -4.63 -1.55 -9.91
CA VAL A 39 -3.72 -2.34 -10.76
C VAL A 39 -3.21 -3.57 -10.03
N PHE A 40 -2.81 -3.43 -8.76
CA PHE A 40 -2.40 -4.58 -7.93
C PHE A 40 -3.51 -5.61 -7.77
N LEU A 41 -4.74 -5.19 -7.44
CA LEU A 41 -5.86 -6.10 -7.25
C LEU A 41 -6.24 -6.81 -8.55
N LEU A 42 -6.23 -6.12 -9.69
CA LEU A 42 -6.46 -6.72 -11.00
C LEU A 42 -5.40 -7.77 -11.33
N LEU A 43 -4.13 -7.48 -11.08
CA LEU A 43 -3.04 -8.44 -11.28
C LEU A 43 -3.17 -9.65 -10.36
N LEU A 44 -3.54 -9.42 -9.09
CA LEU A 44 -3.77 -10.47 -8.12
C LEU A 44 -4.93 -11.38 -8.53
N GLU A 45 -6.09 -10.82 -8.82
CA GLU A 45 -7.28 -11.57 -9.23
C GLU A 45 -7.06 -12.31 -10.55
N GLY A 46 -6.39 -11.68 -11.51
CA GLY A 46 -5.99 -12.32 -12.76
C GLY A 46 -5.05 -13.50 -12.53
N SER A 47 -4.07 -13.36 -11.63
CA SER A 47 -3.13 -14.44 -11.29
C SER A 47 -3.81 -15.59 -10.55
N VAL A 48 -4.69 -15.29 -9.59
CA VAL A 48 -5.49 -16.29 -8.86
C VAL A 48 -6.41 -17.04 -9.82
N SER A 49 -7.08 -16.33 -10.73
CA SER A 49 -7.97 -16.95 -11.73
C SER A 49 -7.19 -17.84 -12.70
N PHE A 50 -6.01 -17.38 -13.13
CA PHE A 50 -5.12 -18.16 -13.99
C PHE A 50 -4.69 -19.48 -13.36
N VAL A 51 -4.19 -19.44 -12.11
CA VAL A 51 -3.86 -20.67 -11.34
C VAL A 51 -5.12 -21.48 -11.01
N GLY A 52 -6.25 -20.79 -10.83
CA GLY A 52 -7.59 -21.34 -10.66
C GLY A 52 -8.06 -22.22 -11.83
N GLY A 53 -7.59 -21.93 -13.05
CA GLY A 53 -7.88 -22.72 -14.25
C GLY A 53 -6.98 -23.95 -14.44
N LEU A 54 -5.91 -24.09 -13.64
CA LEU A 54 -5.00 -25.23 -13.75
C LEU A 54 -5.61 -26.52 -13.20
N PRO A 55 -5.17 -27.70 -13.69
CA PRO A 55 -5.61 -29.00 -13.20
C PRO A 55 -5.25 -29.23 -11.72
N PHE A 56 -5.79 -30.30 -11.13
CA PHE A 56 -5.66 -30.62 -9.69
C PHE A 56 -4.22 -30.58 -9.14
N TRP A 57 -3.22 -30.87 -9.97
CA TRP A 57 -1.80 -30.82 -9.61
C TRP A 57 -1.30 -29.41 -9.18
N ARG A 58 -2.10 -28.35 -9.40
CA ARG A 58 -1.80 -26.99 -8.93
C ARG A 58 -1.51 -26.90 -7.43
N ILE A 59 -1.97 -27.86 -6.63
CA ILE A 59 -1.73 -27.87 -5.18
C ILE A 59 -0.24 -28.00 -4.84
N LEU A 60 0.59 -28.46 -5.77
CA LEU A 60 2.05 -28.45 -5.61
C LEU A 60 2.70 -27.10 -5.88
N LEU A 61 1.96 -26.14 -6.45
CA LEU A 61 2.41 -24.75 -6.52
C LEU A 61 2.41 -24.09 -5.14
N LEU A 62 1.61 -24.56 -4.18
CA LEU A 62 1.54 -24.01 -2.83
C LEU A 62 2.92 -23.92 -2.13
N PRO A 63 3.67 -25.02 -1.96
CA PRO A 63 5.01 -24.96 -1.36
C PRO A 63 6.00 -24.15 -2.21
N LEU A 64 5.92 -24.22 -3.54
CA LEU A 64 6.78 -23.45 -4.43
C LEU A 64 6.51 -21.95 -4.35
N GLY A 65 5.24 -21.54 -4.27
CA GLY A 65 4.80 -20.16 -4.17
C GLY A 65 5.21 -19.55 -2.83
N LEU A 66 5.10 -20.30 -1.74
CA LEU A 66 5.60 -19.89 -0.42
C LEU A 66 7.13 -19.75 -0.40
N LEU A 67 7.86 -20.70 -1.02
CA LEU A 67 9.32 -20.62 -1.12
C LEU A 67 9.74 -19.42 -1.97
N ALA A 68 9.09 -19.21 -3.12
CA ALA A 68 9.37 -18.11 -4.02
C ALA A 68 9.07 -16.75 -3.39
N SER A 69 7.94 -16.61 -2.68
CA SER A 69 7.61 -15.36 -1.99
C SER A 69 8.56 -15.06 -0.84
N ALA A 70 8.94 -16.07 -0.06
CA ALA A 70 9.97 -15.93 0.98
C ALA A 70 11.32 -15.54 0.40
N PHE A 71 11.71 -16.14 -0.74
CA PHE A 71 12.95 -15.82 -1.45
C PHE A 71 12.94 -14.39 -1.99
N LEU A 72 11.83 -13.94 -2.58
CA LEU A 72 11.68 -12.56 -3.10
C LEU A 72 11.89 -11.53 -1.99
N ILE A 73 11.22 -11.71 -0.84
CA ILE A 73 11.35 -10.79 0.29
C ILE A 73 12.78 -10.83 0.84
N LYS A 74 13.32 -12.02 1.11
CA LYS A 74 14.65 -12.16 1.71
C LYS A 74 15.77 -11.60 0.83
N THR A 75 15.62 -11.67 -0.50
CA THR A 75 16.67 -11.27 -1.45
C THR A 75 16.59 -9.79 -1.82
N PHE A 76 15.38 -9.28 -2.10
CA PHE A 76 15.22 -7.95 -2.69
C PHE A 76 14.78 -6.87 -1.69
N ALA A 77 14.00 -7.24 -0.67
CA ALA A 77 13.55 -6.29 0.35
C ALA A 77 13.32 -6.98 1.70
N PRO A 78 14.40 -7.22 2.49
CA PRO A 78 14.27 -7.77 3.85
C PRO A 78 13.39 -6.87 4.73
N GLU A 79 13.41 -5.56 4.49
CA GLU A 79 12.53 -4.58 5.14
C GLU A 79 11.02 -4.90 4.96
N ALA A 80 10.66 -5.68 3.93
CA ALA A 80 9.29 -6.04 3.58
C ALA A 80 8.73 -7.23 4.39
N HIS A 81 9.44 -7.74 5.40
CA HIS A 81 8.95 -8.82 6.27
C HIS A 81 7.67 -8.45 7.05
N GLY A 82 6.95 -9.47 7.53
CA GLY A 82 5.71 -9.32 8.32
C GLY A 82 4.46 -9.05 7.48
N HIS A 83 3.38 -8.61 8.12
CA HIS A 83 2.11 -8.30 7.43
C HIS A 83 2.20 -7.04 6.56
N GLY A 84 3.09 -6.11 6.90
CA GLY A 84 3.31 -4.86 6.16
C GLY A 84 2.51 -3.67 6.69
N THR A 85 1.34 -3.90 7.31
CA THR A 85 0.58 -2.86 8.04
C THR A 85 1.37 -2.29 9.22
N GLU A 86 2.00 -3.17 10.00
CA GLU A 86 2.89 -2.80 11.11
C GLU A 86 4.01 -1.86 10.66
N LYS A 87 4.56 -2.06 9.45
CA LYS A 87 5.62 -1.22 8.88
C LYS A 87 5.13 0.18 8.51
N VAL A 88 3.87 0.31 8.09
CA VAL A 88 3.26 1.62 7.85
C VAL A 88 3.06 2.36 9.17
N ILE A 89 2.58 1.65 10.21
CA ILE A 89 2.42 2.22 11.55
C ILE A 89 3.78 2.65 12.12
N GLU A 90 4.79 1.79 12.02
CA GLU A 90 6.18 2.07 12.43
C GLU A 90 6.73 3.29 11.68
N ALA A 91 6.47 3.41 10.38
CA ALA A 91 6.96 4.54 9.60
C ALA A 91 6.39 5.87 10.09
N VAL A 92 5.07 5.94 10.31
CA VAL A 92 4.39 7.15 10.81
C VAL A 92 4.90 7.55 12.21
N HIS A 93 5.13 6.59 13.11
CA HIS A 93 5.50 6.89 14.50
C HIS A 93 7.00 7.05 14.73
N CYS A 94 7.84 6.34 13.98
CA CYS A 94 9.26 6.19 14.28
C CYS A 94 10.20 6.59 13.14
N LYS A 95 9.69 6.85 11.92
CA LYS A 95 10.51 7.16 10.74
C LYS A 95 10.01 8.37 9.96
N GLU A 96 9.29 9.28 10.62
CA GLU A 96 8.79 10.52 10.01
C GLU A 96 7.93 10.28 8.75
N GLY A 97 7.24 9.14 8.69
CA GLY A 97 6.43 8.73 7.54
C GLY A 97 7.21 8.04 6.41
N TYR A 98 8.53 7.92 6.50
CA TYR A 98 9.36 7.36 5.43
C TYR A 98 9.18 5.85 5.24
N ILE A 99 8.80 5.45 4.02
CA ILE A 99 8.74 4.05 3.59
C ILE A 99 9.56 3.88 2.30
N PRO A 100 10.56 2.99 2.27
CA PRO A 100 11.38 2.83 1.07
C PRO A 100 10.55 2.35 -0.13
N LEU A 101 10.51 3.12 -1.22
CA LEU A 101 9.76 2.80 -2.44
C LEU A 101 10.05 1.41 -3.02
N LYS A 102 11.28 0.90 -2.85
CA LYS A 102 11.68 -0.45 -3.28
C LYS A 102 10.91 -1.59 -2.59
N VAL A 103 10.36 -1.35 -1.41
CA VAL A 103 9.60 -2.34 -0.62
C VAL A 103 8.27 -2.66 -1.30
N VAL A 104 7.62 -1.64 -1.90
CA VAL A 104 6.30 -1.76 -2.52
C VAL A 104 6.27 -2.83 -3.62
N PRO A 105 7.06 -2.77 -4.71
CA PRO A 105 6.97 -3.77 -5.78
C PRO A 105 7.33 -5.18 -5.31
N VAL A 106 8.30 -5.32 -4.40
CA VAL A 106 8.71 -6.63 -3.87
C VAL A 106 7.58 -7.25 -3.04
N LYS A 107 6.92 -6.45 -2.19
CA LYS A 107 5.79 -6.92 -1.38
C LYS A 107 4.61 -7.34 -2.25
N LEU A 108 4.27 -6.54 -3.25
CA LEU A 108 3.20 -6.85 -4.19
C LEU A 108 3.45 -8.17 -4.93
N ALA A 109 4.66 -8.34 -5.48
CA ALA A 109 5.05 -9.56 -6.16
C ALA A 109 4.97 -10.78 -5.23
N ALA A 110 5.54 -10.68 -4.01
CA ALA A 110 5.51 -11.76 -3.03
C ALA A 110 4.07 -12.14 -2.62
N THR A 111 3.18 -11.16 -2.43
CA THR A 111 1.78 -11.43 -2.11
C THR A 111 1.04 -12.06 -3.27
N ILE A 112 1.22 -11.58 -4.52
CA ILE A 112 0.62 -12.18 -5.71
C ILE A 112 1.07 -13.64 -5.83
N THR A 113 2.38 -13.92 -5.72
CA THR A 113 2.89 -15.29 -5.78
C THR A 113 2.30 -16.18 -4.69
N THR A 114 2.19 -15.68 -3.46
CA THR A 114 1.63 -16.44 -2.33
C THR A 114 0.15 -16.76 -2.53
N LEU A 115 -0.66 -15.74 -2.82
CA LEU A 115 -2.11 -15.89 -2.96
C LEU A 115 -2.52 -16.64 -4.23
N ALA A 116 -1.88 -16.34 -5.37
CA ALA A 116 -2.15 -17.02 -6.62
C ALA A 116 -1.84 -18.52 -6.54
N SER A 117 -0.80 -18.91 -5.79
CA SER A 117 -0.45 -20.32 -5.60
C SER A 117 -1.39 -21.07 -4.65
N GLY A 118 -2.36 -20.40 -4.03
CA GLY A 118 -3.29 -20.98 -3.06
C GLY A 118 -2.89 -20.82 -1.59
N GLY A 119 -1.91 -19.95 -1.30
CA GLY A 119 -1.52 -19.60 0.07
C GLY A 119 -2.57 -18.73 0.77
N SER A 120 -2.65 -18.85 2.10
CA SER A 120 -3.52 -18.00 2.93
C SER A 120 -2.75 -16.74 3.34
N ALA A 121 -3.22 -15.58 2.88
CA ALA A 121 -2.69 -14.26 3.25
C ALA A 121 -3.75 -13.16 3.02
N GLY A 122 -3.47 -11.95 3.49
CA GLY A 122 -4.32 -10.78 3.25
C GLY A 122 -3.77 -9.83 2.18
N LYS A 123 -4.66 -9.05 1.57
CA LYS A 123 -4.33 -7.94 0.65
C LYS A 123 -4.12 -6.59 1.36
N GLU A 124 -4.51 -6.49 2.63
CA GLU A 124 -4.47 -5.23 3.40
C GLU A 124 -3.03 -4.69 3.58
N GLY A 125 -2.09 -5.59 3.87
CA GLY A 125 -0.66 -5.28 4.00
C GLY A 125 -0.05 -4.57 2.78
N PRO A 126 -0.05 -5.22 1.61
CA PRO A 126 0.45 -4.61 0.37
C PRO A 126 -0.30 -3.33 -0.02
N CYS A 127 -1.63 -3.27 0.15
CA CYS A 127 -2.39 -2.04 -0.12
C CYS A 127 -1.94 -0.88 0.78
N ALA A 128 -1.73 -1.13 2.07
CA ALA A 128 -1.23 -0.12 3.00
C ALA A 128 0.19 0.34 2.62
N GLN A 129 1.06 -0.58 2.16
CA GLN A 129 2.41 -0.23 1.71
C GLN A 129 2.43 0.53 0.37
N ILE A 130 1.48 0.27 -0.54
CA ILE A 130 1.29 1.11 -1.74
C ILE A 130 0.97 2.54 -1.32
N GLY A 131 0.00 2.72 -0.42
CA GLY A 131 -0.39 4.04 0.06
C GLY A 131 0.75 4.77 0.77
N GLY A 132 1.34 4.10 1.77
CA GLY A 132 2.42 4.69 2.55
C GLY A 132 3.69 4.91 1.74
N GLY A 133 4.08 3.99 0.85
CA GLY A 133 5.30 4.13 0.05
C GLY A 133 5.21 5.16 -1.08
N LEU A 134 4.03 5.32 -1.69
CA LEU A 134 3.86 6.33 -2.76
C LEU A 134 3.71 7.76 -2.21
N MET A 135 3.29 7.91 -0.95
CA MET A 135 2.99 9.21 -0.33
C MET A 135 3.95 9.57 0.82
N SER A 136 4.98 8.74 1.08
CA SER A 136 6.04 9.00 2.06
C SER A 136 7.08 10.00 1.59
#